data_AF-A0A3E1E2Z5-F1
#
_entry.id   AF-A0A3E1E2Z5-F1
#
_cell.length_a   1.000
_cell.length_b   1.000
_cell.length_c   1.000
_cell.angle_alpha   90.00
_cell.angle_beta   90.00
_cell.angle_gamma   90.00
#
_symmetry.space_group_name_H-M   'P 1'
#
loop_
_entity.id
_entity.type
_entity.pdbx_description
1 polymer ?
#
loop_
_entity_poly.entity_id
_entity_poly.type
_entity_poly.pdbx_seq_one_letter_code
_entity_poly.pdbx_strand_id
1 'polypeptide(L)'
;MTPSTSPAAQDNKGAKKDLQFPPMQLPFSGKQLAILPVLLEVQDKGSAPLDGTTCRVLDVRTRPEISRLLPPEASGWSVRLWLNPEGKPVRAGVRLPKQSLVLRVDTMDFSKDLPSHVWAQPSDARVLEPGDFEKVVAHLLGGSRQGADGK
;
A
#
# COMPACT_ATOMS: atom_id res chain seq x y z
N MET A 1 59.35 5.32 -39.35
CA MET A 1 59.02 4.35 -38.29
C MET A 1 58.02 5.01 -37.35
N THR A 2 56.74 4.75 -37.57
CA THR A 2 55.63 5.18 -36.72
C THR A 2 54.90 3.91 -36.28
N PRO A 3 54.74 3.63 -34.97
CA PRO A 3 53.95 2.48 -34.56
C PRO A 3 52.47 2.84 -34.65
N SER A 4 51.75 2.08 -35.47
CA SER A 4 50.29 1.98 -35.42
C SER A 4 49.89 1.22 -34.16
N THR A 5 49.17 1.87 -33.25
CA THR A 5 48.53 1.21 -32.12
C THR A 5 47.07 0.96 -32.47
N SER A 6 46.74 -0.31 -32.67
CA SER A 6 45.39 -0.85 -32.78
C SER A 6 44.64 -0.67 -31.45
N PRO A 7 43.37 -0.22 -31.43
CA PRO A 7 42.58 -0.26 -30.21
C PRO A 7 42.06 -1.68 -29.98
N ALA A 8 42.53 -2.28 -28.89
CA ALA A 8 42.02 -3.53 -28.34
C ALA A 8 40.55 -3.37 -27.91
N ALA A 9 39.76 -4.40 -28.21
CA ALA A 9 38.39 -4.56 -27.75
C ALA A 9 38.31 -4.43 -26.21
N GLN A 10 37.60 -3.42 -25.73
CA GLN A 10 37.21 -3.32 -24.33
C GLN A 10 35.97 -4.18 -24.09
N ASP A 11 36.23 -5.29 -23.40
CA ASP A 11 35.26 -6.22 -22.84
C ASP A 11 34.47 -5.51 -21.72
N ASN A 12 33.30 -4.95 -22.05
CA ASN A 12 32.43 -4.24 -21.11
C ASN A 12 31.65 -5.24 -20.25
N LYS A 13 32.33 -5.86 -19.27
CA LYS A 13 31.67 -6.61 -18.19
C LYS A 13 30.93 -5.63 -17.30
N GLY A 14 29.61 -5.53 -17.54
CA GLY A 14 28.69 -4.72 -16.76
C GLY A 14 28.84 -4.98 -15.27
N ALA A 15 29.24 -3.94 -14.53
CA ALA A 15 29.15 -3.90 -13.09
C ALA A 15 27.67 -4.04 -12.70
N LYS A 16 27.29 -5.18 -12.15
CA LYS A 16 26.02 -5.35 -11.45
C LYS A 16 26.08 -4.45 -10.23
N LYS A 17 25.49 -3.26 -10.33
CA LYS A 17 25.20 -2.41 -9.18
C LYS A 17 24.14 -3.15 -8.37
N ASP A 18 24.52 -3.64 -7.19
CA ASP A 18 23.58 -4.05 -6.16
C ASP A 18 22.73 -2.82 -5.79
N LEU A 19 21.55 -2.72 -6.41
CA LEU A 19 20.51 -1.79 -5.99
C LEU A 19 19.89 -2.34 -4.71
N GLN A 20 20.57 -2.09 -3.58
CA GLN A 20 19.91 -2.17 -2.28
C GLN A 20 18.77 -1.15 -2.28
N PHE A 21 17.54 -1.63 -2.32
CA PHE A 21 16.39 -0.78 -2.05
C PHE A 21 16.51 -0.30 -0.60
N PRO A 22 16.51 1.01 -0.36
CA PRO A 22 16.46 1.51 1.00
C PRO A 22 15.20 0.97 1.68
N PRO A 23 15.22 0.75 3.02
CA PRO A 23 14.05 0.35 3.78
C PRO A 23 12.86 1.21 3.36
N MET A 24 11.70 0.60 3.16
CA MET A 24 10.48 1.29 2.73
C MET A 24 10.25 2.51 3.64
N GLN A 25 10.69 3.67 3.18
CA GLN A 25 10.40 4.92 3.83
C GLN A 25 8.97 5.22 3.43
N LEU A 26 8.05 5.15 4.39
CA LEU A 26 6.76 5.80 4.22
C LEU A 26 7.06 7.21 3.66
N PRO A 27 6.40 7.65 2.58
CA PRO A 27 6.68 8.96 1.96
C PRO A 27 6.30 10.15 2.85
N PHE A 28 6.10 9.89 4.14
CA PHE A 28 5.73 10.80 5.19
C PHE A 28 6.73 10.64 6.34
N SER A 29 7.56 11.64 6.56
CA SER A 29 8.26 11.86 7.84
C SER A 29 7.23 11.91 8.99
N GLY A 30 7.63 11.62 10.23
CA GLY A 30 6.72 11.70 11.39
C GLY A 30 5.97 13.04 11.51
N LYS A 31 6.57 14.13 11.01
CA LYS A 31 5.93 15.45 10.90
C LYS A 31 4.85 15.53 9.80
N GLN A 32 5.00 14.81 8.69
CA GLN A 32 3.99 14.70 7.64
C GLN A 32 2.81 13.82 8.06
N LEU A 33 3.03 12.82 8.92
CA LEU A 33 1.94 12.05 9.54
C LEU A 33 1.05 12.93 10.44
N ALA A 34 1.61 13.97 11.09
CA ALA A 34 0.85 14.93 11.87
C ALA A 34 -0.11 15.80 11.02
N ILE A 35 0.05 15.80 9.69
CA ILE A 35 -0.80 16.55 8.73
C ILE A 35 -1.95 15.67 8.22
N LEU A 36 -1.89 14.33 8.36
CA LEU A 36 -2.97 13.44 7.93
C LEU A 36 -4.35 13.83 8.48
N PRO A 37 -4.51 14.25 9.75
CA PRO A 37 -5.80 14.72 10.26
C PRO A 37 -6.33 15.96 9.54
N VAL A 38 -5.46 16.79 8.96
CA VAL A 38 -5.85 17.99 8.19
C VAL A 38 -6.34 17.61 6.80
N LEU A 39 -5.85 16.52 6.22
CA LEU A 39 -6.22 16.06 4.88
C LEU A 39 -7.57 15.34 4.86
N LEU A 40 -7.95 14.76 6.00
CA LEU A 40 -9.10 13.89 6.14
C LEU A 40 -10.23 14.55 6.91
N GLU A 41 -11.43 14.43 6.38
CA GLU A 41 -12.65 14.71 7.12
C GLU A 41 -13.12 13.40 7.76
N VAL A 42 -13.29 13.43 9.09
CA VAL A 42 -13.83 12.31 9.86
C VAL A 42 -15.20 12.70 10.39
N GLN A 43 -16.22 11.96 10.02
CA GLN A 43 -17.59 12.11 10.50
C GLN A 43 -17.95 10.93 11.39
N ASP A 44 -18.33 11.23 12.63
CA ASP A 44 -18.93 10.24 13.51
C ASP A 44 -20.37 9.95 13.05
N LYS A 45 -20.69 8.68 12.80
CA LYS A 45 -22.02 8.22 12.42
C LYS A 45 -22.80 7.62 13.59
N GLY A 46 -22.25 7.69 14.80
CA GLY A 46 -22.82 7.12 16.01
C GLY A 46 -22.47 5.64 16.15
N SER A 47 -23.36 4.88 16.77
CA SER A 47 -23.14 3.47 17.03
C SER A 47 -24.07 2.59 16.20
N ALA A 48 -23.56 1.47 15.70
CA ALA A 48 -24.33 0.47 14.96
C ALA A 48 -23.93 -0.94 15.40
N PRO A 49 -24.88 -1.90 15.44
CA PRO A 49 -24.56 -3.29 15.70
C PRO A 49 -23.77 -3.88 14.52
N LEU A 50 -22.69 -4.60 14.83
CA LEU A 50 -21.91 -5.40 13.90
C LEU A 50 -21.55 -6.73 14.58
N ASP A 51 -22.01 -7.84 14.01
CA ASP A 51 -21.77 -9.20 14.52
C ASP A 51 -22.06 -9.35 16.03
N GLY A 52 -23.17 -8.77 16.49
CA GLY A 52 -23.59 -8.81 17.89
C GLY A 52 -22.86 -7.83 18.82
N THR A 53 -21.89 -7.08 18.34
CA THR A 53 -21.18 -6.03 19.09
C THR A 53 -21.65 -4.64 18.66
N THR A 54 -21.94 -3.76 19.61
CA THR A 54 -22.20 -2.35 19.29
C THR A 54 -20.89 -1.64 18.97
N CYS A 55 -20.73 -1.23 17.71
CA CYS A 55 -19.53 -0.57 17.23
C CYS A 55 -19.79 0.91 16.99
N ARG A 56 -18.80 1.76 17.30
CA ARG A 56 -18.78 3.15 16.81
C ARG A 56 -18.45 3.15 15.33
N VAL A 57 -19.18 3.93 14.55
CA VAL A 57 -19.01 3.99 13.09
C VAL A 57 -18.45 5.35 12.71
N LEU A 58 -17.35 5.37 11.96
CA LEU A 58 -16.73 6.58 11.45
C LEU A 58 -16.71 6.54 9.92
N ASP A 59 -17.12 7.64 9.29
CA ASP A 59 -16.88 7.88 7.87
C ASP A 59 -15.68 8.80 7.70
N VAL A 60 -14.68 8.32 6.98
CA VAL A 60 -13.43 9.02 6.69
C VAL A 60 -13.37 9.28 5.19
N ARG A 61 -13.13 10.52 4.80
CA ARG A 61 -12.93 10.90 3.39
C ARG A 61 -11.87 11.98 3.28
N THR A 62 -11.33 12.16 2.09
CA THR A 62 -10.51 13.35 1.82
C THR A 62 -11.40 14.60 1.95
N ARG A 63 -10.87 15.66 2.55
CA ARG A 63 -11.60 16.93 2.61
C ARG A 63 -11.98 17.42 1.20
N PRO A 64 -13.14 18.06 1.02
CA PRO A 64 -13.57 18.54 -0.29
C PRO A 64 -12.57 19.51 -0.93
N GLU A 65 -11.93 20.37 -0.13
CA GLU A 65 -10.96 21.35 -0.63
C GLU A 65 -9.70 20.69 -1.19
N ILE A 66 -9.23 19.63 -0.53
CA ILE A 66 -8.05 18.85 -0.96
C ILE A 66 -8.41 17.94 -2.13
N SER A 67 -9.61 17.35 -2.13
CA SER A 67 -10.07 16.45 -3.19
C SER A 67 -10.05 17.08 -4.57
N ARG A 68 -10.26 18.40 -4.66
CA ARG A 68 -10.20 19.17 -5.93
C ARG A 68 -8.79 19.32 -6.49
N LEU A 69 -7.77 19.14 -5.66
CA LEU A 69 -6.36 19.25 -6.04
C LEU A 69 -5.76 17.88 -6.40
N LEU A 70 -6.48 16.80 -6.15
CA LEU A 70 -6.03 15.45 -6.44
C LEU A 70 -6.36 15.05 -7.89
N PRO A 71 -5.52 14.22 -8.52
CA PRO A 71 -5.86 13.57 -9.79
C PRO A 71 -7.20 12.84 -9.69
N PRO A 72 -7.99 12.75 -10.78
CA PRO A 72 -9.30 12.10 -10.77
C PRO A 72 -9.27 10.68 -10.21
N GLU A 73 -8.18 9.93 -10.44
CA GLU A 73 -8.00 8.56 -9.97
C GLU A 73 -7.80 8.46 -8.45
N ALA A 74 -7.27 9.53 -7.84
CA ALA A 74 -7.06 9.65 -6.39
C ALA A 74 -8.19 10.44 -5.71
N SER A 75 -9.05 11.10 -6.48
CA SER A 75 -10.23 11.82 -5.99
C SER A 75 -11.37 10.84 -5.69
N GLY A 76 -12.16 11.09 -4.63
CA GLY A 76 -13.41 10.35 -4.40
C GLY A 76 -13.31 9.01 -3.66
N TRP A 77 -12.15 8.67 -3.07
CA TRP A 77 -12.12 7.56 -2.12
C TRP A 77 -12.79 7.92 -0.79
N SER A 78 -13.35 6.92 -0.12
CA SER A 78 -13.88 7.03 1.24
C SER A 78 -13.73 5.72 1.99
N VAL A 79 -13.64 5.79 3.31
CA VAL A 79 -13.54 4.64 4.20
C VAL A 79 -14.62 4.75 5.26
N ARG A 80 -15.39 3.68 5.46
CA ARG A 80 -16.22 3.50 6.65
C ARG A 80 -15.51 2.56 7.61
N LEU A 81 -15.28 3.01 8.83
CA LEU A 81 -14.64 2.25 9.90
C LEU A 81 -15.67 1.86 10.95
N TRP A 82 -15.58 0.63 11.43
CA TRP A 82 -16.28 0.17 12.61
C TRP A 82 -15.25 -0.10 13.70
N LEU A 83 -15.40 0.60 14.82
CA LEU A 83 -14.56 0.46 16.00
C LEU A 83 -15.36 -0.26 17.08
N ASN A 84 -14.78 -1.28 17.69
CA ASN A 84 -15.37 -1.94 18.85
C ASN A 84 -15.36 -1.01 20.10
N PRO A 85 -15.95 -1.42 21.23
CA PRO A 85 -15.97 -0.62 22.45
C PRO A 85 -14.58 -0.22 22.98
N GLU A 86 -13.55 -1.02 22.69
CA GLU A 86 -12.15 -0.74 23.03
C GLU A 86 -11.47 0.23 22.03
N GLY A 87 -12.19 0.70 21.02
CA GLY A 87 -11.67 1.60 19.98
C GLY A 87 -10.83 0.92 18.90
N LYS A 88 -10.77 -0.42 18.88
CA LYS A 88 -10.05 -1.19 17.87
C LYS A 88 -10.89 -1.32 16.59
N PRO A 89 -10.30 -1.15 15.39
CA PRO A 89 -11.00 -1.40 14.14
C PRO A 89 -11.30 -2.89 13.97
N VAL A 90 -12.58 -3.21 13.76
CA VAL A 90 -13.05 -4.58 13.48
C VAL A 90 -13.49 -4.76 12.03
N ARG A 91 -13.81 -3.66 11.36
CA ARG A 91 -14.14 -3.66 9.93
C ARG A 91 -13.78 -2.32 9.29
N ALA A 92 -13.35 -2.37 8.04
CA ALA A 92 -13.19 -1.21 7.18
C ALA A 92 -13.83 -1.48 5.81
N GLY A 93 -14.71 -0.59 5.37
CA GLY A 93 -15.26 -0.59 4.03
C GLY A 93 -14.61 0.53 3.25
N VAL A 94 -13.79 0.21 2.25
CA VAL A 94 -13.12 1.19 1.39
C VAL A 94 -13.88 1.29 0.07
N ARG A 95 -14.30 2.50 -0.29
CA ARG A 95 -14.82 2.80 -1.62
C ARG A 95 -13.75 3.59 -2.37
N LEU A 96 -13.38 3.07 -3.53
CA LEU A 96 -12.52 3.71 -4.51
C LEU A 96 -13.40 4.08 -5.72
N PRO A 97 -12.93 4.94 -6.63
CA PRO A 97 -13.76 5.41 -7.75
C PRO A 97 -14.34 4.29 -8.63
N LYS A 98 -13.61 3.16 -8.77
CA LYS A 98 -14.00 2.05 -9.66
C LYS A 98 -14.31 0.74 -8.92
N GLN A 99 -14.05 0.68 -7.62
CA GLN A 99 -14.12 -0.58 -6.88
C GLN A 99 -14.43 -0.36 -5.41
N SER A 100 -14.86 -1.41 -4.73
CA SER A 100 -14.98 -1.40 -3.27
C SER A 100 -14.28 -2.60 -2.66
N LEU A 101 -13.73 -2.40 -1.47
CA LEU A 101 -13.04 -3.41 -0.69
C LEU A 101 -13.67 -3.44 0.70
N VAL A 102 -13.81 -4.63 1.27
CA VAL A 102 -14.18 -4.81 2.67
C VAL A 102 -13.07 -5.58 3.34
N LEU A 103 -12.52 -4.98 4.39
CA LEU A 103 -11.54 -5.59 5.27
C LEU A 103 -12.24 -5.92 6.59
N ARG A 104 -12.08 -7.16 7.03
CA ARG A 104 -12.51 -7.63 8.35
C ARG A 104 -11.25 -7.89 9.17
N VAL A 105 -11.26 -7.43 10.41
CA VAL A 105 -10.15 -7.63 11.34
C VAL A 105 -10.65 -8.56 12.43
N ASP A 106 -10.23 -9.83 12.37
CA ASP A 106 -10.66 -10.83 13.34
C ASP A 106 -9.89 -10.71 14.66
N THR A 107 -8.63 -10.26 14.62
CA THR A 107 -7.81 -10.04 15.82
C THR A 107 -6.87 -8.88 15.61
N MET A 108 -6.77 -8.00 16.61
CA MET A 108 -5.82 -6.89 16.62
C MET A 108 -5.30 -6.67 18.03
N ASP A 109 -3.99 -6.83 18.17
CA ASP A 109 -3.27 -6.61 19.41
C ASP A 109 -2.23 -5.51 19.22
N PHE A 110 -2.24 -4.55 20.12
CA PHE A 110 -1.27 -3.48 20.13
C PHE A 110 -0.14 -3.85 21.09
N SER A 111 1.08 -3.92 20.57
CA SER A 111 2.28 -3.98 21.40
C SER A 111 2.87 -2.59 21.55
N LYS A 112 3.35 -2.25 22.74
CA LYS A 112 4.07 -0.99 23.00
C LYS A 112 5.37 -0.94 22.20
N ASP A 113 6.05 -2.09 22.08
CA ASP A 113 7.30 -2.25 21.38
C ASP A 113 7.22 -3.48 20.46
N LEU A 114 7.62 -3.32 19.21
CA LEU A 114 7.80 -4.44 18.29
C LEU A 114 9.27 -4.85 18.32
N PRO A 115 9.59 -6.12 18.59
CA PRO A 115 10.98 -6.56 18.60
C PRO A 115 11.61 -6.41 17.21
N SER A 116 12.89 -6.05 17.16
CA SER A 116 13.59 -5.67 15.93
C SER A 116 13.55 -6.73 14.83
N HIS A 117 13.47 -8.01 15.20
CA HIS A 117 13.40 -9.14 14.26
C HIS A 117 12.08 -9.20 13.46
N VAL A 118 11.00 -8.54 13.91
CA VAL A 118 9.73 -8.49 13.16
C VAL A 118 9.89 -7.72 11.84
N TRP A 119 10.88 -6.83 11.76
CA TRP A 119 11.22 -6.08 10.57
C TRP A 119 12.30 -6.76 9.73
N ALA A 120 12.88 -7.87 10.20
CA ALA A 120 13.87 -8.61 9.44
C ALA A 120 13.19 -9.32 8.26
N GLN A 121 13.79 -9.20 7.09
CA GLN A 121 13.34 -9.90 5.91
C GLN A 121 13.42 -11.42 6.15
N PRO A 122 12.36 -12.20 5.87
CA PRO A 122 12.41 -13.66 5.92
C PRO A 122 13.54 -14.19 5.04
N SER A 123 14.19 -15.28 5.46
CA SER A 123 15.34 -15.85 4.73
C SER A 123 15.01 -16.31 3.31
N ASP A 124 13.74 -16.61 3.06
CA ASP A 124 13.18 -17.03 1.78
C ASP A 124 12.54 -15.89 0.99
N ALA A 125 12.49 -14.67 1.55
CA ALA A 125 11.90 -13.54 0.87
C ALA A 125 12.75 -13.14 -0.34
N ARG A 126 12.11 -13.14 -1.51
CA ARG A 126 12.71 -12.73 -2.77
C ARG A 126 12.63 -11.23 -2.93
N VAL A 127 13.77 -10.59 -3.19
CA VAL A 127 13.79 -9.20 -3.65
C VAL A 127 13.27 -9.17 -5.09
N LEU A 128 12.22 -8.39 -5.32
CA LEU A 128 11.66 -8.19 -6.65
C LEU A 128 12.37 -6.99 -7.29
N GLU A 129 12.97 -7.21 -8.45
CA GLU A 129 13.39 -6.12 -9.32
C GLU A 129 12.15 -5.35 -9.80
N PRO A 130 12.25 -4.05 -10.14
CA PRO A 130 11.10 -3.22 -10.50
C PRO A 130 10.22 -3.84 -11.61
N GLY A 131 10.84 -4.44 -12.62
CA GLY A 131 10.13 -5.12 -13.71
C GLY A 131 9.46 -6.45 -13.31
N ASP A 132 9.88 -7.08 -12.21
CA ASP A 132 9.22 -8.26 -11.64
C ASP A 132 8.06 -7.86 -10.72
N PHE A 133 8.20 -6.74 -9.99
CA PHE A 133 7.13 -6.18 -9.18
C PHE A 133 5.91 -5.78 -10.02
N GLU A 134 6.12 -5.09 -11.14
CA GLU A 134 5.02 -4.70 -12.06
C GLU A 134 4.24 -5.91 -12.58
N LYS A 135 4.92 -7.02 -12.88
CA LYS A 135 4.29 -8.26 -13.33
C LYS A 135 3.44 -8.90 -12.22
N VAL A 136 3.95 -8.92 -10.99
CA VAL A 136 3.21 -9.45 -9.83
C VAL A 136 1.97 -8.60 -9.55
N VAL A 137 2.10 -7.27 -9.56
CA VAL A 137 0.97 -6.35 -9.36
C VAL A 137 -0.06 -6.50 -10.48
N ALA A 138 0.37 -6.56 -11.74
CA ALA A 138 -0.53 -6.79 -12.87
C ALA A 138 -1.26 -8.14 -12.77
N HIS A 139 -0.59 -9.18 -12.29
CA HIS A 139 -1.20 -10.50 -12.09
C HIS A 139 -2.26 -10.48 -10.97
N LEU A 140 -1.94 -9.85 -9.84
CA LEU A 140 -2.84 -9.73 -8.69
C LEU A 140 -4.05 -8.82 -8.96
N LEU A 141 -3.90 -7.80 -9.83
CA LEU A 141 -4.95 -6.83 -10.14
C LEU A 141 -5.71 -7.12 -11.46
N GLY A 142 -5.23 -8.04 -12.31
CA GLY A 142 -5.74 -8.22 -13.67
C GLY A 142 -5.97 -9.66 -14.15
N GLY A 143 -5.75 -10.69 -13.34
CA GLY A 143 -5.75 -12.09 -13.77
C GLY A 143 -7.05 -12.88 -13.61
N SER A 144 -8.18 -12.45 -14.19
CA SER A 144 -9.40 -13.29 -14.35
C SER A 144 -10.07 -13.11 -15.71
N ARG A 145 -9.36 -13.42 -16.80
CA ARG A 145 -9.97 -13.79 -18.09
C ARG A 145 -9.03 -14.73 -18.85
N GLN A 146 -9.13 -16.03 -18.57
CA GLN A 146 -8.82 -17.06 -19.57
C GLN A 146 -9.66 -18.31 -19.27
N GLY A 147 -10.47 -18.72 -20.25
CA GLY A 147 -11.00 -20.08 -20.35
C GLY A 147 -12.50 -20.26 -20.22
N ALA A 148 -13.30 -19.79 -21.18
CA ALA A 148 -14.57 -20.44 -21.52
C ALA A 148 -14.92 -20.19 -22.99
N ASP A 149 -14.05 -20.65 -23.89
CA ASP A 149 -14.44 -21.04 -25.23
C ASP A 149 -14.21 -22.54 -25.33
N GLY A 150 -15.27 -23.29 -25.63
CA GLY A 150 -15.19 -24.73 -25.81
C GLY A 150 -16.46 -25.50 -25.48
N LYS A 151 -17.55 -25.24 -26.22
CA LYS A 151 -18.31 -26.33 -26.86
C LYS A 151 -19.19 -25.81 -27.98
#